data_AF-A0A086QQC3-F1
#
_entry.id   AF-A0A086QQC3-F1
#
_cell.length_a   1.000
_cell.length_b   1.000
_cell.length_c   1.000
_cell.angle_alpha   90.00
_cell.angle_beta   90.00
_cell.angle_gamma   90.00
#
_symmetry.space_group_name_H-M   'P 1'
#
loop_
_entity.id
_entity.type
_entity.pdbx_description
1 polymer ?
#
loop_
_entity_poly.entity_id
_entity_poly.type
_entity_poly.pdbx_seq_one_letter_code
_entity_poly.pdbx_strand_id
1 'polypeptide(L)'
;MKRTRSTAAGLVLCLLCGSSLISCAQAFKVRAHEAVSMTTLSGLSTSANQALKKLLNGKDLADVAGWAHRVSDKYPDTARLHFMSQPTCPSKPLRTDDIILDKSFCEVKGNCLLEALTYFFFHLVDPDQNKVEQTNPDVITTTNFVFPHDIKTTDADAVKYIINLVGDMHQPLHMGSADDDYGRRAVVQYSDGEQMRLTTLYNFLEAGLVDKTVKQRQYFWFSGWTHVNSVKGAYDSEKSLFATNKEKMFSEWAKENRAVLCNEVYPHVRKTGKDARAAANALGSDAVDEYAKAVLDGSSDVPLFEIDAAAEFALFQVLKKRILLAGARVAIVMNYILQVRESKDLGKLRQGSGVADVVDSIDPPLAVENMSMVYLKNFLTNFAIFLVILLFFVYISRFYSTPPAHALQRGGGSPTTKLPPTGAPAGGRRVEMECMKDS
;
A
#
# COMPACT_ATOMS: atom_id res chain seq x y z
N MET A 1 -43.57 63.26 -24.72
CA MET A 1 -44.39 62.33 -25.55
C MET A 1 -43.44 61.76 -26.61
N LYS A 2 -43.18 60.47 -26.80
CA LYS A 2 -43.94 59.22 -26.62
C LYS A 2 -42.99 58.07 -26.22
N ARG A 3 -43.51 57.12 -25.44
CA ARG A 3 -42.97 55.77 -25.17
C ARG A 3 -43.22 54.85 -26.38
N THR A 4 -42.32 53.90 -26.64
CA THR A 4 -42.58 52.49 -27.08
C THR A 4 -41.24 51.73 -27.06
N ARG A 5 -40.97 50.87 -26.06
CA ARG A 5 -41.09 49.39 -26.03
C ARG A 5 -40.14 48.59 -26.95
N SER A 6 -39.03 48.16 -26.34
CA SER A 6 -38.49 46.78 -26.23
C SER A 6 -38.62 45.78 -27.38
N THR A 7 -37.47 45.30 -27.87
CA THR A 7 -37.22 43.87 -28.17
C THR A 7 -35.76 43.54 -27.85
N ALA A 8 -35.58 42.45 -27.10
CA ALA A 8 -34.33 41.90 -26.64
C ALA A 8 -33.70 40.96 -27.69
N ALA A 9 -32.37 40.99 -27.79
CA ALA A 9 -31.46 39.91 -28.18
C ALA A 9 -30.05 40.50 -27.97
N GLY A 10 -29.26 40.12 -26.98
CA GLY A 10 -28.79 38.76 -26.74
C GLY A 10 -27.34 38.69 -27.21
N LEU A 11 -26.41 39.29 -26.48
CA LEU A 11 -24.97 39.10 -26.67
C LEU A 11 -24.31 38.95 -25.30
N VAL A 12 -24.28 37.72 -24.80
CA VAL A 12 -23.44 37.34 -23.66
C VAL A 12 -22.05 37.11 -24.24
N LEU A 13 -21.15 38.04 -23.97
CA LEU A 13 -19.74 37.93 -24.31
C LEU A 13 -19.12 36.88 -23.38
N CYS A 14 -18.79 35.71 -23.93
CA CYS A 14 -18.04 34.64 -23.25
C CYS A 14 -16.68 35.18 -22.78
N LEU A 15 -16.56 35.40 -21.46
CA LEU A 15 -15.30 35.43 -20.75
C LEU A 15 -14.66 34.04 -20.85
N LEU A 16 -13.70 33.89 -21.76
CA LEU A 16 -12.76 32.77 -21.77
C LEU A 16 -11.85 32.89 -20.54
N CYS A 17 -12.34 32.42 -19.39
CA CYS A 17 -11.46 32.00 -18.31
C CYS A 17 -10.69 30.77 -18.81
N GLY A 18 -9.38 30.94 -19.02
CA GLY A 18 -8.45 29.83 -19.09
C GLY A 18 -8.41 29.13 -17.73
N SER A 19 -9.39 28.27 -17.49
CA SER A 19 -9.33 27.26 -16.44
C SER A 19 -8.34 26.20 -16.91
N SER A 20 -7.11 26.27 -16.41
CA SER A 20 -6.22 25.11 -16.36
C SER A 20 -7.00 23.99 -15.68
N LEU A 21 -7.48 23.04 -16.48
CA LEU A 21 -8.00 21.77 -16.00
C LEU A 21 -6.81 21.05 -15.38
N ILE A 22 -6.63 21.21 -14.08
CA ILE A 22 -5.80 20.32 -13.28
C ILE A 22 -6.60 19.02 -13.25
N SER A 23 -6.39 18.17 -14.25
CA SER A 23 -6.93 16.81 -14.25
C SER A 23 -6.43 16.12 -13.00
N CYS A 24 -7.36 15.58 -12.20
CA CYS A 24 -7.10 14.78 -11.00
C CYS A 24 -6.21 13.58 -11.35
N ALA A 25 -4.89 13.78 -11.35
CA ALA A 25 -3.93 12.71 -11.36
C ALA A 25 -3.91 12.09 -9.96
N GLN A 26 -4.80 11.12 -9.75
CA GLN A 26 -4.84 10.30 -8.54
C GLN A 26 -3.57 9.44 -8.51
N ALA A 27 -2.62 9.86 -7.68
CA ALA A 27 -1.55 9.03 -7.12
C ALA A 27 -2.14 7.80 -6.41
N PHE A 28 -1.31 6.79 -6.10
CA PHE A 28 -1.66 5.35 -5.92
C PHE A 28 -3.15 5.16 -5.68
N LYS A 29 -3.91 4.71 -6.70
CA LYS A 29 -5.37 4.60 -6.54
C LYS A 29 -5.67 3.80 -5.27
N VAL A 30 -6.77 4.16 -4.61
CA VAL A 30 -7.16 3.69 -3.27
C VAL A 30 -6.88 2.20 -3.03
N ARG A 31 -7.06 1.32 -4.02
CA ARG A 31 -6.73 -0.12 -3.96
C ARG A 31 -5.28 -0.46 -3.58
N ALA A 32 -4.32 0.27 -4.12
CA ALA A 32 -2.92 0.02 -3.82
C ALA A 32 -2.58 0.49 -2.40
N HIS A 33 -3.10 1.65 -1.97
CA HIS A 33 -3.01 2.11 -0.58
C HIS A 33 -3.73 1.18 0.39
N GLU A 34 -4.88 0.61 0.02
CA GLU A 34 -5.55 -0.44 0.80
C GLU A 34 -4.62 -1.63 1.01
N ALA A 35 -3.95 -2.13 -0.04
CA ALA A 35 -3.00 -3.23 0.06
C ALA A 35 -1.76 -2.89 0.92
N VAL A 36 -1.28 -1.64 0.85
CA VAL A 36 -0.26 -1.09 1.78
C VAL A 36 -0.76 -1.15 3.22
N SER A 37 -1.98 -0.69 3.48
CA SER A 37 -2.63 -0.73 4.79
C SER A 37 -2.83 -2.16 5.31
N MET A 38 -3.22 -3.11 4.46
CA MET A 38 -3.36 -4.52 4.83
C MET A 38 -2.01 -5.14 5.24
N THR A 39 -0.94 -4.83 4.51
CA THR A 39 0.41 -5.25 4.90
C THR A 39 0.82 -4.59 6.22
N THR A 40 0.51 -3.30 6.40
CA THR A 40 0.78 -2.56 7.64
C THR A 40 0.12 -3.22 8.85
N LEU A 41 -1.17 -3.54 8.75
CA LEU A 41 -1.94 -4.17 9.83
C LEU A 41 -1.31 -5.48 10.31
N SER A 42 -0.68 -6.26 9.43
CA SER A 42 0.02 -7.49 9.79
C SER A 42 1.33 -7.28 10.59
N GLY A 43 1.90 -6.08 10.53
CA GLY A 43 3.16 -5.72 11.21
C GLY A 43 2.99 -4.87 12.47
N LEU A 44 1.79 -4.35 12.73
CA LEU A 44 1.51 -3.55 13.93
C LEU A 44 1.53 -4.41 15.20
N SER A 45 2.06 -3.87 16.29
CA SER A 45 1.88 -4.46 17.62
C SER A 45 0.41 -4.34 18.05
N THR A 46 -0.01 -5.20 18.99
CA THR A 46 -1.38 -5.14 19.53
C THR A 46 -1.71 -3.78 20.12
N SER A 47 -0.78 -3.18 20.88
CA SER A 47 -0.97 -1.85 21.48
C SER A 47 -1.02 -0.76 20.41
N ALA A 48 -0.17 -0.85 19.38
CA ALA A 48 -0.16 0.11 18.28
C ALA A 48 -1.48 0.09 17.52
N ASN A 49 -1.97 -1.11 17.16
CA ASN A 49 -3.24 -1.27 16.46
C ASN A 49 -4.43 -0.73 17.28
N GLN A 50 -4.46 -0.99 18.59
CA GLN A 50 -5.50 -0.45 19.47
C GLN A 50 -5.47 1.08 19.55
N ALA A 51 -4.27 1.67 19.67
CA ALA A 51 -4.11 3.12 19.71
C ALA A 51 -4.54 3.78 18.39
N LEU A 52 -4.19 3.19 17.25
CA LEU A 52 -4.61 3.67 15.93
C LEU A 52 -6.12 3.56 15.73
N LYS A 53 -6.73 2.43 16.08
CA LYS A 53 -8.20 2.29 16.03
C LYS A 53 -8.91 3.34 16.89
N LYS A 54 -8.38 3.62 18.07
CA LYS A 54 -8.92 4.70 18.91
C LYS A 54 -8.77 6.05 18.21
N LEU A 55 -7.59 6.36 17.68
CA LEU A 55 -7.32 7.62 16.98
C LEU A 55 -8.24 7.82 15.77
N LEU A 56 -8.54 6.74 15.05
CA LEU A 56 -9.33 6.74 13.81
C LEU A 56 -10.83 6.47 14.03
N ASN A 57 -11.35 6.70 15.24
CA ASN A 57 -12.77 6.54 15.56
C ASN A 57 -13.33 5.14 15.24
N GLY A 58 -12.55 4.09 15.50
CA GLY A 58 -12.92 2.70 15.27
C GLY A 58 -12.62 2.17 13.87
N LYS A 59 -12.27 3.06 12.92
CA LYS A 59 -11.82 2.70 11.58
C LYS A 59 -10.44 2.03 11.63
N ASP A 60 -10.15 1.21 10.62
CA ASP A 60 -8.83 0.65 10.40
C ASP A 60 -8.02 1.46 9.37
N LEU A 61 -6.80 0.98 9.07
CA LEU A 61 -5.89 1.68 8.17
C LEU A 61 -6.35 1.56 6.70
N ALA A 62 -7.09 0.51 6.34
CA ALA A 62 -7.60 0.36 4.98
C ALA A 62 -8.74 1.34 4.72
N ASP A 63 -9.58 1.61 5.73
CA ASP A 63 -10.64 2.62 5.63
C ASP A 63 -10.11 4.01 5.25
N VAL A 64 -8.95 4.39 5.79
CA VAL A 64 -8.34 5.72 5.59
C VAL A 64 -7.27 5.77 4.48
N ALA A 65 -7.11 4.67 3.74
CA ALA A 65 -6.08 4.50 2.72
C ALA A 65 -6.13 5.52 1.58
N GLY A 66 -7.32 6.05 1.26
CA GLY A 66 -7.51 7.07 0.23
C GLY A 66 -7.67 8.49 0.76
N TRP A 67 -7.48 8.73 2.06
CA TRP A 67 -7.86 10.01 2.67
C TRP A 67 -7.02 11.18 2.16
N ALA A 68 -5.70 11.05 2.05
CA ALA A 68 -4.86 12.17 1.66
C ALA A 68 -5.12 12.61 0.20
N HIS A 69 -5.45 11.68 -0.69
CA HIS A 69 -5.89 12.02 -2.05
C HIS A 69 -7.21 12.77 -2.08
N ARG A 70 -8.18 12.39 -1.25
CA ARG A 70 -9.44 13.15 -1.12
C ARG A 70 -9.22 14.54 -0.53
N VAL A 71 -8.21 14.71 0.33
CA VAL A 71 -7.78 16.05 0.76
C VAL A 71 -7.27 16.83 -0.45
N SER A 72 -6.45 16.23 -1.30
CA SER A 72 -5.95 16.86 -2.54
C SER A 72 -7.04 17.14 -3.58
N ASP A 73 -8.09 16.33 -3.67
CA ASP A 73 -9.25 16.62 -4.53
C ASP A 73 -9.98 17.90 -4.08
N LYS A 74 -10.03 18.12 -2.76
CA LYS A 74 -10.68 19.28 -2.16
C LYS A 74 -9.78 20.51 -2.09
N TYR A 75 -8.51 20.30 -1.80
CA TYR A 75 -7.48 21.31 -1.65
C TYR A 75 -6.33 21.00 -2.62
N PRO A 76 -6.46 21.33 -3.92
CA PRO A 76 -5.49 20.94 -4.95
C PRO A 76 -4.04 21.32 -4.66
N ASP A 77 -3.82 22.37 -3.87
CA ASP A 77 -2.49 22.79 -3.42
C ASP A 77 -1.77 21.74 -2.58
N THR A 78 -2.48 20.78 -1.98
CA THR A 78 -1.87 19.64 -1.25
C THR A 78 -1.40 18.52 -2.16
N ALA A 79 -1.76 18.52 -3.46
CA ALA A 79 -1.32 17.48 -4.39
C ALA A 79 0.21 17.39 -4.47
N ARG A 80 0.91 18.52 -4.30
CA ARG A 80 2.39 18.58 -4.29
C ARG A 80 3.03 17.79 -3.14
N LEU A 81 2.29 17.53 -2.06
CA LEU A 81 2.76 16.72 -0.93
C LEU A 81 2.93 15.25 -1.32
N HIS A 82 2.38 14.81 -2.45
CA HIS A 82 2.44 13.42 -2.92
C HIS A 82 3.58 13.18 -3.93
N PHE A 83 4.36 14.20 -4.27
CA PHE A 83 5.38 14.09 -5.32
C PHE A 83 6.69 14.77 -4.93
N MET A 84 7.76 14.33 -5.58
CA MET A 84 9.05 15.01 -5.58
C MET A 84 9.75 14.75 -6.91
N SER A 85 9.82 15.77 -7.76
CA SER A 85 10.41 15.64 -9.10
C SER A 85 11.90 15.36 -8.99
N GLN A 86 12.43 14.48 -9.83
CA GLN A 86 13.86 14.16 -9.91
C GLN A 86 14.37 14.38 -11.35
N PRO A 87 15.69 14.56 -11.53
CA PRO A 87 16.30 14.64 -12.86
C PRO A 87 15.96 13.42 -13.73
N THR A 88 16.18 13.51 -15.03
CA THR A 88 15.96 12.38 -15.95
C THR A 88 16.80 11.16 -15.54
N CYS A 89 16.22 9.96 -15.65
CA CYS A 89 16.97 8.72 -15.41
C CYS A 89 18.13 8.61 -16.42
N PRO A 90 19.35 8.30 -15.97
CA PRO A 90 20.44 8.07 -16.90
C PRO A 90 20.24 6.76 -17.67
N SER A 91 20.95 6.60 -18.77
CA SER A 91 20.95 5.37 -19.56
C SER A 91 21.63 4.18 -18.86
N LYS A 92 22.51 4.45 -17.89
CA LYS A 92 23.17 3.43 -17.07
C LYS A 92 22.36 3.15 -15.81
N PRO A 93 22.33 1.90 -15.32
CA PRO A 93 21.68 1.59 -14.05
C PRO A 93 22.25 2.42 -12.90
N LEU A 94 21.36 2.89 -12.02
CA LEU A 94 21.71 3.63 -10.82
C LEU A 94 22.06 2.66 -9.68
N ARG A 95 23.09 2.98 -8.90
CA ARG A 95 23.32 2.38 -7.58
C ARG A 95 22.69 3.30 -6.53
N THR A 96 21.96 2.74 -5.56
CA THR A 96 21.25 3.52 -4.53
C THR A 96 22.17 4.49 -3.79
N ASP A 97 23.37 4.05 -3.41
CA ASP A 97 24.35 4.87 -2.67
C ASP A 97 24.86 6.08 -3.46
N ASP A 98 24.79 6.03 -4.79
CA ASP A 98 25.26 7.10 -5.68
C ASP A 98 24.15 8.13 -5.98
N ILE A 99 22.92 7.91 -5.48
CA ILE A 99 21.77 8.79 -5.75
C ILE A 99 21.78 9.98 -4.78
N ILE A 100 21.81 11.18 -5.37
CA ILE A 100 21.57 12.44 -4.68
C ILE A 100 20.17 12.92 -5.05
N LEU A 101 19.30 13.08 -4.05
CA LEU A 101 17.94 13.56 -4.26
C LEU A 101 17.93 15.06 -4.56
N ASP A 102 17.29 15.44 -5.65
CA ASP A 102 17.08 16.85 -6.02
C ASP A 102 15.96 17.47 -5.17
N LYS A 103 16.29 18.51 -4.41
CA LYS A 103 15.37 19.21 -3.50
C LYS A 103 14.73 20.46 -4.13
N SER A 104 15.13 20.85 -5.34
CA SER A 104 14.65 22.08 -6.00
C SER A 104 13.13 22.12 -6.12
N PHE A 105 12.48 20.97 -6.33
CA PHE A 105 11.02 20.86 -6.33
C PHE A 105 10.39 21.34 -5.03
N CYS A 106 10.98 20.96 -3.89
CA CYS A 106 10.53 21.33 -2.55
C CYS A 106 10.70 22.85 -2.33
N GLU A 107 11.84 23.40 -2.72
CA GLU A 107 12.17 24.83 -2.57
C GLU A 107 11.23 25.74 -3.38
N VAL A 108 10.90 25.35 -4.62
CA VAL A 108 10.10 26.18 -5.53
C VAL A 108 8.61 26.12 -5.22
N LYS A 109 8.09 24.96 -4.82
CA LYS A 109 6.65 24.75 -4.62
C LYS A 109 6.20 24.81 -3.16
N GLY A 110 7.15 24.79 -2.23
CA GLY A 110 6.94 24.83 -0.78
C GLY A 110 6.27 23.56 -0.26
N ASN A 111 7.00 22.74 0.49
CA ASN A 111 6.61 21.39 0.88
C ASN A 111 6.54 20.43 -0.30
N CYS A 112 7.32 19.37 -0.25
CA CYS A 112 7.23 18.20 -1.13
C CYS A 112 6.96 16.93 -0.31
N LEU A 113 6.90 15.78 -0.97
CA LEU A 113 6.66 14.49 -0.32
C LEU A 113 7.54 14.23 0.90
N LEU A 114 8.87 14.37 0.77
CA LEU A 114 9.78 14.06 1.86
C LEU A 114 9.75 15.12 2.97
N GLU A 115 9.57 16.39 2.64
CA GLU A 115 9.39 17.45 3.65
C GLU A 115 8.11 17.25 4.45
N ALA A 116 6.99 16.92 3.79
CA ALA A 116 5.71 16.67 4.43
C ALA A 116 5.75 15.42 5.32
N LEU A 117 6.28 14.31 4.78
CA LEU A 117 6.44 13.07 5.54
C LEU A 117 7.29 13.30 6.80
N THR A 118 8.43 13.98 6.67
CA THR A 118 9.33 14.22 7.80
C THR A 118 8.73 15.20 8.80
N TYR A 119 8.03 16.25 8.34
CA TYR A 119 7.32 17.20 9.21
C TYR A 119 6.26 16.49 10.06
N PHE A 120 5.39 15.69 9.44
CA PHE A 120 4.35 14.96 10.17
C PHE A 120 4.95 13.93 11.12
N PHE A 121 6.03 13.25 10.72
CA PHE A 121 6.73 12.34 11.61
C PHE A 121 7.26 13.05 12.86
N PHE A 122 8.02 14.14 12.70
CA PHE A 122 8.54 14.91 13.84
C PHE A 122 7.46 15.56 14.69
N HIS A 123 6.38 16.05 14.07
CA HIS A 123 5.22 16.52 14.82
C HIS A 123 4.71 15.46 15.82
N LEU A 124 4.86 14.18 15.48
CA LEU A 124 4.40 13.08 16.30
C LEU A 124 5.45 12.50 17.26
N VAL A 125 6.75 12.74 17.10
CA VAL A 125 7.79 12.08 17.93
C VAL A 125 8.78 13.02 18.61
N ASP A 126 8.97 14.22 18.04
CA ASP A 126 9.90 15.23 18.52
C ASP A 126 9.60 16.59 17.83
N PRO A 127 8.58 17.35 18.28
CA PRO A 127 8.13 18.56 17.59
C PRO A 127 9.18 19.67 17.50
N ASP A 128 10.22 19.64 18.34
CA ASP A 128 11.29 20.62 18.31
C ASP A 128 12.20 20.46 17.09
N GLN A 129 12.25 19.26 16.48
CA GLN A 129 12.99 19.03 15.23
C GLN A 129 12.41 19.85 14.06
N ASN A 130 11.11 20.18 14.09
CA ASN A 130 10.49 21.03 13.08
C ASN A 130 10.85 22.53 13.24
N LYS A 131 11.60 22.90 14.28
CA LYS A 131 12.04 24.28 14.52
C LYS A 131 13.52 24.50 14.20
N VAL A 132 14.23 23.42 13.88
CA VAL A 132 15.69 23.43 13.69
C VAL A 132 16.03 22.98 12.28
N GLU A 133 16.91 23.73 11.63
CA GLU A 133 17.44 23.35 10.33
C GLU A 133 18.38 22.15 10.49
N GLN A 134 18.10 21.07 9.75
CA GLN A 134 18.90 19.85 9.85
C GLN A 134 20.23 20.01 9.09
N THR A 135 21.34 19.71 9.77
CA THR A 135 22.68 19.80 9.16
C THR A 135 23.02 18.60 8.28
N ASN A 136 22.28 17.50 8.41
CA ASN A 136 22.51 16.32 7.62
C ASN A 136 21.79 16.43 6.26
N PRO A 137 22.52 16.39 5.12
CA PRO A 137 21.91 16.57 3.80
C PRO A 137 20.94 15.43 3.42
N ASP A 138 21.08 14.25 4.02
CA ASP A 138 20.17 13.12 3.81
C ASP A 138 18.87 13.25 4.62
N VAL A 139 18.69 14.29 5.43
CA VAL A 139 17.46 14.55 6.17
C VAL A 139 16.72 15.69 5.47
N ILE A 140 15.68 15.37 4.71
CA ILE A 140 14.90 16.35 3.96
C ILE A 140 13.78 16.87 4.85
N THR A 141 13.91 18.13 5.26
CA THR A 141 13.05 18.79 6.25
C THR A 141 12.82 20.24 5.87
N THR A 142 11.79 20.82 6.49
CA THR A 142 11.50 22.25 6.43
C THR A 142 11.13 22.75 7.81
N THR A 143 11.57 23.95 8.16
CA THR A 143 11.17 24.67 9.38
C THR A 143 9.95 25.57 9.16
N ASN A 144 9.54 25.72 7.90
CA ASN A 144 8.44 26.60 7.48
C ASN A 144 7.34 25.78 6.80
N PHE A 145 7.01 24.60 7.36
CA PHE A 145 5.93 23.79 6.82
C PHE A 145 4.60 24.53 6.96
N VAL A 146 4.02 24.93 5.84
CA VAL A 146 2.68 25.54 5.78
C VAL A 146 1.72 24.60 5.07
N PHE A 147 0.76 24.06 5.81
CA PHE A 147 -0.37 23.38 5.18
C PHE A 147 -1.26 24.43 4.47
N PRO A 148 -1.73 24.19 3.24
CA PRO A 148 -2.53 25.15 2.49
C PRO A 148 -3.75 25.69 3.25
N HIS A 149 -4.17 26.91 2.90
CA HIS A 149 -5.35 27.58 3.46
C HIS A 149 -5.33 27.80 4.99
N ASP A 150 -4.14 27.93 5.58
CA ASP A 150 -3.95 28.12 7.03
C ASP A 150 -4.58 27.01 7.90
N ILE A 151 -4.81 25.83 7.31
CA ILE A 151 -5.42 24.71 8.02
C ILE A 151 -4.41 24.13 9.01
N LYS A 152 -4.83 23.98 10.27
CA LYS A 152 -4.03 23.33 11.31
C LYS A 152 -4.36 21.84 11.35
N THR A 153 -3.43 21.01 10.90
CA THR A 153 -3.55 19.55 10.97
C THR A 153 -3.51 19.03 12.41
N THR A 154 -4.23 17.93 12.69
CA THR A 154 -4.22 17.24 13.99
C THR A 154 -3.19 16.10 14.04
N ASP A 155 -3.04 15.45 15.20
CA ASP A 155 -2.24 14.22 15.31
C ASP A 155 -2.84 13.09 14.43
N ALA A 156 -4.16 13.01 14.31
CA ALA A 156 -4.83 12.03 13.45
C ALA A 156 -4.62 12.32 11.96
N ASP A 157 -4.63 13.59 11.55
CA ASP A 157 -4.29 13.99 10.18
C ASP A 157 -2.84 13.65 9.84
N ALA A 158 -1.91 13.94 10.75
CA ALA A 158 -0.51 13.59 10.60
C ALA A 158 -0.32 12.07 10.43
N VAL A 159 -1.01 11.24 11.22
CA VAL A 159 -0.99 9.77 11.06
C VAL A 159 -1.53 9.35 9.69
N LYS A 160 -2.69 9.88 9.27
CA LYS A 160 -3.26 9.55 7.95
C LYS A 160 -2.32 9.96 6.81
N TYR A 161 -1.70 11.13 6.90
CA TYR A 161 -0.68 11.56 5.94
C TYR A 161 0.54 10.65 5.94
N ILE A 162 1.12 10.27 7.09
CA ILE A 162 2.27 9.35 7.10
C ILE A 162 1.93 8.02 6.41
N ILE A 163 0.75 7.46 6.66
CA ILE A 163 0.31 6.20 6.01
C ILE A 163 0.26 6.37 4.48
N ASN A 164 -0.38 7.43 4.00
CA ASN A 164 -0.53 7.68 2.56
C ASN A 164 0.82 8.05 1.92
N LEU A 165 1.56 8.99 2.49
CA LEU A 165 2.82 9.50 1.93
C LEU A 165 3.95 8.46 1.92
N VAL A 166 4.01 7.56 2.90
CA VAL A 166 4.92 6.41 2.81
C VAL A 166 4.49 5.48 1.68
N GLY A 167 3.18 5.25 1.47
CA GLY A 167 2.69 4.51 0.31
C GLY A 167 3.12 5.15 -1.02
N ASP A 168 2.90 6.45 -1.14
CA ASP A 168 3.23 7.27 -2.32
C ASP A 168 4.73 7.28 -2.61
N MET A 169 5.58 7.40 -1.59
CA MET A 169 7.03 7.33 -1.73
C MET A 169 7.53 6.04 -2.39
N HIS A 170 6.77 4.96 -2.28
CA HIS A 170 7.07 3.66 -2.85
C HIS A 170 6.40 3.42 -4.20
N GLN A 171 5.58 4.35 -4.68
CA GLN A 171 5.14 4.38 -6.06
C GLN A 171 6.32 4.89 -6.90
N PRO A 172 6.83 4.11 -7.89
CA PRO A 172 8.07 4.46 -8.59
C PRO A 172 8.07 5.85 -9.25
N LEU A 173 6.97 6.23 -9.87
CA LEU A 173 6.76 7.51 -10.53
C LEU A 173 6.49 8.68 -9.57
N HIS A 174 6.26 8.52 -8.26
CA HIS A 174 6.11 9.68 -7.37
C HIS A 174 7.44 10.37 -7.04
N MET A 175 8.54 9.64 -7.23
CA MET A 175 9.92 10.14 -7.36
C MET A 175 10.36 10.19 -8.84
N GLY A 176 9.41 10.50 -9.71
CA GLY A 176 9.49 10.41 -11.16
C GLY A 176 10.40 11.46 -11.81
N SER A 177 10.68 11.24 -13.09
CA SER A 177 11.55 12.11 -13.87
C SER A 177 10.81 13.38 -14.31
N ALA A 178 11.49 14.53 -14.28
CA ALA A 178 10.92 15.80 -14.70
C ALA A 178 10.60 15.87 -16.21
N ASP A 179 11.40 15.22 -17.04
CA ASP A 179 11.33 15.29 -18.50
C ASP A 179 10.15 14.54 -19.13
N ASP A 180 9.48 13.66 -18.38
CA ASP A 180 8.25 13.00 -18.79
C ASP A 180 7.05 13.31 -17.86
N ASP A 181 7.21 14.29 -16.97
CA ASP A 181 6.21 14.66 -15.96
C ASP A 181 5.74 13.44 -15.16
N TYR A 182 6.68 12.75 -14.52
CA TYR A 182 6.39 11.56 -13.72
C TYR A 182 5.71 10.45 -14.55
N GLY A 183 6.06 10.33 -15.83
CA GLY A 183 5.41 9.42 -16.77
C GLY A 183 4.03 9.84 -17.27
N ARG A 184 3.53 11.05 -16.94
CA ARG A 184 2.24 11.56 -17.45
C ARG A 184 2.31 11.90 -18.93
N ARG A 185 3.48 12.26 -19.47
CA ARG A 185 3.66 12.53 -20.91
C ARG A 185 3.99 11.29 -21.75
N ALA A 186 4.26 10.15 -21.12
CA ALA A 186 4.55 8.91 -21.82
C ALA A 186 3.24 8.14 -22.11
N VAL A 187 2.78 8.14 -23.37
CA VAL A 187 1.58 7.37 -23.76
C VAL A 187 1.95 5.91 -24.01
N VAL A 188 1.31 5.00 -23.27
CA VAL A 188 1.54 3.56 -23.34
C VAL A 188 0.36 2.83 -23.96
N GLN A 189 0.68 1.85 -24.82
CA GLN A 189 -0.26 0.88 -25.34
C GLN A 189 -0.12 -0.43 -24.58
N TYR A 190 -1.23 -0.93 -24.04
CA TYR A 190 -1.28 -2.16 -23.26
C TYR A 190 -2.58 -2.93 -23.53
N SER A 191 -2.64 -4.21 -23.17
CA SER A 191 -3.88 -4.99 -23.22
C SER A 191 -4.60 -4.93 -21.87
N ASP A 192 -5.90 -4.64 -21.85
CA ASP A 192 -6.73 -4.74 -20.62
C ASP A 192 -7.22 -6.17 -20.34
N GLY A 193 -6.83 -7.14 -21.18
CA GLY A 193 -7.29 -8.52 -21.14
C GLY A 193 -8.35 -8.86 -22.19
N GLU A 194 -8.99 -7.85 -22.78
CA GLU A 194 -10.02 -8.03 -23.82
C GLU A 194 -9.60 -7.29 -25.10
N GLN A 195 -9.05 -6.08 -24.96
CA GLN A 195 -8.65 -5.24 -26.07
C GLN A 195 -7.39 -4.42 -25.75
N MET A 196 -6.81 -3.85 -26.80
CA MET A 196 -5.71 -2.88 -26.65
C MET A 196 -6.27 -1.52 -26.23
N ARG A 197 -5.55 -0.85 -25.32
CA ARG A 197 -5.89 0.46 -24.75
C ARG A 197 -4.70 1.39 -24.80
N LEU A 198 -4.98 2.69 -24.77
CA LEU A 198 -4.01 3.77 -24.59
C LEU A 198 -4.31 4.54 -23.30
N THR A 199 -3.25 4.75 -22.52
CA THR A 199 -3.24 5.57 -21.30
C THR A 199 -1.85 6.20 -21.13
N THR A 200 -1.61 6.94 -20.05
CA THR A 200 -0.27 7.41 -19.68
C THR A 200 0.46 6.38 -18.82
N LEU A 201 1.79 6.31 -18.88
CA LEU A 201 2.57 5.41 -18.03
C LEU A 201 2.25 5.62 -16.56
N TYR A 202 2.06 6.88 -16.17
CA TYR A 202 1.55 7.25 -14.86
C TYR A 202 0.24 6.51 -14.53
N ASN A 203 -0.84 6.76 -15.28
CA ASN A 203 -2.13 6.16 -14.98
C ASN A 203 -2.13 4.61 -15.10
N PHE A 204 -1.31 4.04 -15.98
CA PHE A 204 -1.12 2.59 -16.05
C PHE A 204 -0.56 2.00 -14.74
N LEU A 205 0.49 2.60 -14.16
CA LEU A 205 1.09 2.11 -12.91
C LEU A 205 0.28 2.51 -11.66
N GLU A 206 -0.37 3.67 -11.67
CA GLU A 206 -1.25 4.10 -10.57
C GLU A 206 -2.50 3.24 -10.44
N ALA A 207 -3.05 2.79 -11.57
CA ALA A 207 -4.39 2.22 -11.63
C ALA A 207 -4.50 1.02 -12.59
N GLY A 208 -4.19 1.21 -13.87
CA GLY A 208 -4.55 0.26 -14.93
C GLY A 208 -4.05 -1.16 -14.67
N LEU A 209 -2.80 -1.30 -14.20
CA LEU A 209 -2.19 -2.58 -13.87
C LEU A 209 -2.81 -3.25 -12.64
N VAL A 210 -3.13 -2.46 -11.60
CA VAL A 210 -3.77 -2.95 -10.38
C VAL A 210 -5.20 -3.37 -10.67
N ASP A 211 -6.00 -2.52 -11.34
CA ASP A 211 -7.39 -2.79 -11.67
C ASP A 211 -7.52 -4.04 -12.56
N LYS A 212 -6.64 -4.19 -13.55
CA LYS A 212 -6.56 -5.41 -14.36
C LYS A 212 -6.23 -6.64 -13.51
N THR A 213 -5.25 -6.53 -12.62
CA THR A 213 -4.88 -7.62 -11.71
C THR A 213 -6.03 -8.03 -10.82
N VAL A 214 -6.74 -7.06 -10.22
CA VAL A 214 -7.94 -7.31 -9.42
C VAL A 214 -8.98 -8.03 -10.26
N LYS A 215 -9.29 -7.54 -11.47
CA LYS A 215 -10.30 -8.14 -12.37
C LYS A 215 -9.95 -9.59 -12.74
N GLN A 216 -8.71 -9.86 -13.14
CA GLN A 216 -8.30 -11.15 -13.68
C GLN A 216 -7.82 -12.17 -12.62
N ARG A 217 -7.32 -11.68 -11.48
CA ARG A 217 -6.69 -12.48 -10.43
C ARG A 217 -7.29 -12.16 -9.06
N GLN A 218 -8.62 -12.07 -8.98
CA GLN A 218 -9.37 -11.75 -7.75
C GLN A 218 -8.94 -12.60 -6.55
N TYR A 219 -8.86 -13.93 -6.72
CA TYR A 219 -8.44 -14.83 -5.65
C TYR A 219 -7.05 -14.54 -5.11
N PHE A 220 -6.12 -14.15 -5.99
CA PHE A 220 -4.79 -13.73 -5.57
C PHE A 220 -4.87 -12.40 -4.82
N TRP A 221 -5.54 -11.38 -5.38
CA TRP A 221 -5.55 -10.04 -4.81
C TRP A 221 -6.11 -10.00 -3.40
N PHE A 222 -7.19 -10.73 -3.13
CA PHE A 222 -7.83 -10.83 -1.82
C PHE A 222 -7.32 -12.01 -0.97
N SER A 223 -6.19 -12.60 -1.33
CA SER A 223 -5.50 -13.60 -0.49
C SER A 223 -4.58 -12.94 0.54
N GLY A 224 -3.92 -13.74 1.38
CA GLY A 224 -2.98 -13.28 2.41
C GLY A 224 -1.60 -12.85 1.90
N TRP A 225 -1.46 -12.35 0.67
CA TRP A 225 -0.15 -11.94 0.13
C TRP A 225 0.35 -10.62 0.76
N THR A 226 -0.54 -9.76 1.25
CA THR A 226 -0.24 -8.49 1.93
C THR A 226 0.13 -8.72 3.39
N HIS A 227 1.31 -9.28 3.64
CA HIS A 227 1.79 -9.58 4.99
C HIS A 227 3.29 -9.27 5.13
N VAL A 228 3.73 -8.71 6.27
CA VAL A 228 5.15 -8.36 6.50
C VAL A 228 6.11 -9.55 6.35
N ASN A 229 5.69 -10.76 6.73
CA ASN A 229 6.40 -12.01 6.48
C ASN A 229 6.75 -12.26 5.00
N SER A 230 6.01 -11.72 4.03
CA SER A 230 6.36 -11.80 2.61
C SER A 230 7.63 -11.01 2.27
N VAL A 231 8.05 -10.09 3.14
CA VAL A 231 9.30 -9.31 3.06
C VAL A 231 10.07 -9.38 4.38
N LYS A 232 9.99 -10.51 5.10
CA LYS A 232 10.49 -10.65 6.48
C LYS A 232 11.94 -10.18 6.66
N GLY A 233 12.83 -10.58 5.74
CA GLY A 233 14.24 -10.22 5.81
C GLY A 233 14.49 -8.71 5.78
N ALA A 234 13.79 -8.00 4.87
CA ALA A 234 13.85 -6.54 4.81
C ALA A 234 13.15 -5.90 6.02
N TYR A 235 12.00 -6.42 6.44
CA TYR A 235 11.24 -5.90 7.57
C TYR A 235 12.05 -5.96 8.89
N ASP A 236 12.69 -7.09 9.18
CA ASP A 236 13.46 -7.26 10.41
C ASP A 236 14.71 -6.36 10.44
N SER A 237 15.42 -6.26 9.30
CA SER A 237 16.62 -5.42 9.21
C SER A 237 16.29 -3.94 9.30
N GLU A 238 15.26 -3.49 8.58
CA GLU A 238 14.84 -2.10 8.57
C GLU A 238 14.24 -1.65 9.88
N LYS A 239 13.56 -2.53 10.62
CA LYS A 239 13.08 -2.20 11.97
C LYS A 239 14.23 -1.77 12.89
N SER A 240 15.37 -2.46 12.78
CA SER A 240 16.58 -2.16 13.57
C SER A 240 17.27 -0.88 13.09
N LEU A 241 17.36 -0.67 11.78
CA LEU A 241 17.92 0.54 11.18
C LEU A 241 17.08 1.78 11.50
N PHE A 242 15.75 1.66 11.48
CA PHE A 242 14.86 2.77 11.76
C PHE A 242 14.98 3.24 13.21
N ALA A 243 15.15 2.33 14.17
CA ALA A 243 15.34 2.72 15.57
C ALA A 243 16.59 3.61 15.79
N THR A 244 17.60 3.50 14.93
CA THR A 244 18.88 4.21 15.05
C THR A 244 19.02 5.41 14.11
N ASN A 245 18.44 5.34 12.90
CA ASN A 245 18.63 6.32 11.82
C ASN A 245 17.31 6.84 11.22
N LYS A 246 16.21 6.81 11.97
CA LYS A 246 14.83 7.16 11.54
C LYS A 246 14.73 8.35 10.59
N GLU A 247 15.45 9.44 10.86
CA GLU A 247 15.37 10.68 10.07
C GLU A 247 15.87 10.49 8.64
N LYS A 248 16.90 9.67 8.43
CA LYS A 248 17.50 9.42 7.12
C LYS A 248 16.78 8.35 6.33
N MET A 249 16.08 7.44 7.03
CA MET A 249 15.45 6.29 6.41
C MET A 249 14.44 6.68 5.32
N PHE A 250 13.73 7.81 5.46
CA PHE A 250 12.82 8.28 4.42
C PHE A 250 13.56 8.63 3.12
N SER A 251 14.70 9.30 3.21
CA SER A 251 15.54 9.59 2.04
C SER A 251 16.14 8.32 1.45
N GLU A 252 16.58 7.37 2.27
CA GLU A 252 17.11 6.08 1.79
C GLU A 252 16.04 5.27 1.05
N TRP A 253 14.81 5.25 1.55
CA TRP A 253 13.68 4.61 0.88
C TRP A 253 13.30 5.32 -0.43
N ALA A 254 13.40 6.66 -0.47
CA ALA A 254 13.20 7.42 -1.69
C ALA A 254 14.31 7.20 -2.73
N LYS A 255 15.58 7.11 -2.31
CA LYS A 255 16.71 6.73 -3.18
C LYS A 255 16.50 5.32 -3.74
N GLU A 256 16.07 4.38 -2.91
CA GLU A 256 15.72 3.02 -3.35
C GLU A 256 14.61 3.05 -4.39
N ASN A 257 13.53 3.80 -4.15
CA ASN A 257 12.43 3.92 -5.11
C ASN A 257 12.89 4.55 -6.43
N ARG A 258 13.78 5.54 -6.37
CA ARG A 258 14.38 6.16 -7.54
C ARG A 258 15.24 5.17 -8.35
N ALA A 259 16.02 4.33 -7.67
CA ALA A 259 16.77 3.26 -8.32
C ALA A 259 15.83 2.26 -9.02
N VAL A 260 14.75 1.85 -8.35
CA VAL A 260 13.73 0.95 -8.92
C VAL A 260 13.08 1.55 -10.17
N LEU A 261 12.70 2.83 -10.14
CA LEU A 261 12.16 3.51 -11.31
C LEU A 261 13.12 3.43 -12.52
N CYS A 262 14.38 3.82 -12.33
CA CYS A 262 15.34 3.88 -13.44
C CYS A 262 15.80 2.49 -13.91
N ASN A 263 15.91 1.52 -13.01
CA ASN A 263 16.52 0.22 -13.31
C ASN A 263 15.49 -0.87 -13.63
N GLU A 264 14.27 -0.75 -13.11
CA GLU A 264 13.27 -1.83 -13.16
C GLU A 264 11.93 -1.38 -13.75
N VAL A 265 11.66 -0.08 -13.92
CA VAL A 265 10.40 0.39 -14.54
C VAL A 265 10.63 0.87 -15.97
N TYR A 266 11.42 1.93 -16.18
CA TYR A 266 11.64 2.46 -17.53
C TYR A 266 12.21 1.44 -18.53
N PRO A 267 13.10 0.50 -18.15
CA PRO A 267 13.58 -0.52 -19.08
C PRO A 267 12.50 -1.46 -19.62
N HIS A 268 11.34 -1.57 -18.95
CA HIS A 268 10.20 -2.35 -19.42
C HIS A 268 9.22 -1.56 -20.29
N VAL A 269 9.42 -0.25 -20.46
CA VAL A 269 8.53 0.62 -21.24
C VAL A 269 9.17 0.89 -22.61
N ARG A 270 8.84 0.05 -23.60
CA ARG A 270 9.52 0.06 -24.91
C ARG A 270 8.99 1.18 -25.80
N LYS A 271 9.86 2.12 -26.21
CA LYS A 271 9.54 3.11 -27.24
C LYS A 271 9.40 2.44 -28.61
N THR A 272 8.28 2.63 -29.30
CA THR A 272 7.95 1.93 -30.55
C THR A 272 8.46 2.62 -31.82
N GLY A 273 8.94 3.86 -31.70
CA GLY A 273 9.29 4.71 -32.85
C GLY A 273 8.08 5.28 -33.60
N LYS A 274 6.85 4.98 -33.16
CA LYS A 274 5.60 5.50 -33.73
C LYS A 274 5.06 6.66 -32.89
N ASP A 275 4.20 7.47 -33.50
CA ASP A 275 3.40 8.47 -32.81
C ASP A 275 2.14 7.82 -32.21
N ALA A 276 1.78 8.21 -30.99
CA ALA A 276 0.65 7.66 -30.26
C ALA A 276 -0.70 7.98 -30.90
N ARG A 277 -0.80 9.04 -31.69
CA ARG A 277 -2.03 9.40 -32.41
C ARG A 277 -2.36 8.42 -33.52
N ALA A 278 -1.35 7.86 -34.18
CA ALA A 278 -1.56 6.81 -35.17
C ALA A 278 -2.21 5.57 -34.52
N ALA A 279 -1.76 5.19 -33.32
CA ALA A 279 -2.38 4.12 -32.54
C ALA A 279 -3.80 4.49 -32.07
N ALA A 280 -4.00 5.72 -31.58
CA ALA A 280 -5.32 6.20 -31.15
C ALA A 280 -6.35 6.14 -32.28
N ASN A 281 -5.98 6.59 -33.47
CA ASN A 281 -6.84 6.54 -34.66
C ASN A 281 -7.15 5.10 -35.09
N ALA A 282 -6.19 4.18 -34.97
CA ALA A 282 -6.38 2.78 -35.34
C ALA A 282 -7.26 2.01 -34.35
N LEU A 283 -7.17 2.32 -33.05
CA LEU A 283 -7.92 1.63 -31.99
C LEU A 283 -9.32 2.22 -31.76
N GLY A 284 -9.55 3.48 -32.15
CA GLY A 284 -10.80 4.19 -31.93
C GLY A 284 -10.89 4.87 -30.55
N SER A 285 -11.82 5.83 -30.42
CA SER A 285 -11.94 6.73 -29.26
C SER A 285 -12.18 6.04 -27.92
N ASP A 286 -12.80 4.85 -27.95
CA ASP A 286 -13.17 4.08 -26.75
C ASP A 286 -11.96 3.35 -26.16
N ALA A 287 -10.91 3.14 -26.94
CA ALA A 287 -9.67 2.55 -26.49
C ALA A 287 -8.72 3.56 -25.83
N VAL A 288 -9.01 4.86 -25.92
CA VAL A 288 -8.14 5.94 -25.41
C VAL A 288 -8.81 6.59 -24.21
N ASP A 289 -8.18 6.52 -23.05
CA ASP A 289 -8.71 7.15 -21.85
C ASP A 289 -8.49 8.68 -21.83
N GLU A 290 -9.05 9.35 -20.83
CA GLU A 290 -8.95 10.80 -20.67
C GLU A 290 -7.51 11.30 -20.48
N TYR A 291 -6.63 10.48 -19.87
CA TYR A 291 -5.25 10.85 -19.61
C TYR A 291 -4.44 10.84 -20.90
N ALA A 292 -4.55 9.79 -21.71
CA ALA A 292 -3.92 9.76 -23.03
C ALA A 292 -4.51 10.83 -23.96
N LYS A 293 -5.83 11.04 -23.93
CA LYS A 293 -6.48 12.14 -24.69
C LYS A 293 -5.89 13.50 -24.33
N ALA A 294 -5.72 13.80 -23.04
CA ALA A 294 -5.14 15.07 -22.60
C ALA A 294 -3.70 15.29 -23.12
N VAL A 295 -2.87 14.25 -23.12
CA VAL A 295 -1.50 14.34 -23.68
C VAL A 295 -1.53 14.55 -25.18
N LEU A 296 -2.39 13.80 -25.87
CA LEU A 296 -2.60 13.94 -27.30
C LEU A 296 -3.04 15.39 -27.61
N ASP A 297 -4.07 15.91 -26.98
CA ASP A 297 -4.58 17.25 -27.31
C ASP A 297 -3.60 18.37 -26.96
N GLY A 298 -2.70 18.14 -26.01
CA GLY A 298 -1.69 19.09 -25.55
C GLY A 298 -0.36 19.11 -26.30
N SER A 299 -0.06 18.12 -27.17
CA SER A 299 1.23 18.03 -27.88
C SER A 299 1.09 17.49 -29.30
N SER A 300 1.90 18.04 -30.22
CA SER A 300 1.99 17.60 -31.61
C SER A 300 2.94 16.42 -31.82
N ASP A 301 3.87 16.18 -30.89
CA ASP A 301 4.81 15.04 -30.92
C ASP A 301 4.60 14.22 -29.65
N VAL A 302 3.99 13.04 -29.80
CA VAL A 302 3.66 12.16 -28.67
C VAL A 302 4.19 10.76 -28.97
N PRO A 303 5.37 10.38 -28.45
CA PRO A 303 5.92 9.07 -28.69
C PRO A 303 5.03 7.97 -28.09
N LEU A 304 4.81 6.91 -28.86
CA LEU A 304 4.11 5.72 -28.40
C LEU A 304 5.08 4.74 -27.74
N PHE A 305 4.72 4.31 -26.54
CA PHE A 305 5.36 3.22 -25.82
C PHE A 305 4.47 1.99 -25.80
N GLU A 306 5.06 0.82 -25.64
CA GLU A 306 4.36 -0.45 -25.60
C GLU A 306 4.69 -1.22 -24.32
N ILE A 307 3.65 -1.78 -23.72
CA ILE A 307 3.73 -2.69 -22.57
C ILE A 307 3.17 -4.03 -23.04
N ASP A 308 4.07 -4.95 -23.38
CA ASP A 308 3.71 -6.32 -23.70
C ASP A 308 3.44 -7.15 -22.42
N ALA A 309 3.04 -8.41 -22.59
CA ALA A 309 2.70 -9.27 -21.46
C ALA A 309 3.89 -9.56 -20.52
N ALA A 310 5.13 -9.56 -21.04
CA ALA A 310 6.33 -9.78 -20.24
C ALA A 310 6.68 -8.54 -19.41
N ALA A 311 6.63 -7.36 -20.04
CA ALA A 311 6.76 -6.07 -19.37
C ALA A 311 5.68 -5.89 -18.31
N GLU A 312 4.42 -6.19 -18.62
CA GLU A 312 3.31 -6.12 -17.67
C GLU A 312 3.56 -7.01 -16.44
N PHE A 313 3.98 -8.27 -16.65
CA PHE A 313 4.29 -9.19 -15.56
C PHE A 313 5.43 -8.66 -14.69
N ALA A 314 6.50 -8.15 -15.30
CA ALA A 314 7.65 -7.61 -14.58
C ALA A 314 7.28 -6.36 -13.76
N LEU A 315 6.58 -5.41 -14.37
CA LEU A 315 6.06 -4.21 -13.71
C LEU A 315 5.14 -4.58 -12.54
N PHE A 316 4.32 -5.62 -12.69
CA PHE A 316 3.48 -6.10 -11.60
C PHE A 316 4.30 -6.67 -10.43
N GLN A 317 5.39 -7.39 -10.69
CA GLN A 317 6.28 -7.86 -9.61
C GLN A 317 6.95 -6.70 -8.88
N VAL A 318 7.37 -5.66 -9.60
CA VAL A 318 7.92 -4.42 -9.02
C VAL A 318 6.88 -3.76 -8.11
N LEU A 319 5.68 -3.49 -8.61
CA LEU A 319 4.60 -2.87 -7.83
C LEU A 319 4.20 -3.71 -6.61
N LYS A 320 4.07 -5.03 -6.77
CA LYS A 320 3.76 -5.95 -5.67
C LYS A 320 4.79 -5.86 -4.55
N LYS A 321 6.09 -5.92 -4.90
CA LYS A 321 7.19 -5.78 -3.93
C LYS A 321 7.16 -4.40 -3.27
N ARG A 322 6.84 -3.36 -4.03
CA ARG A 322 6.77 -1.99 -3.52
C ARG A 322 5.64 -1.78 -2.53
N ILE A 323 4.44 -2.31 -2.81
CA ILE A 323 3.30 -2.32 -1.89
C ILE A 323 3.66 -3.02 -0.58
N LEU A 324 4.32 -4.19 -0.65
CA LEU A 324 4.73 -4.94 0.55
C LEU A 324 5.73 -4.17 1.40
N LEU A 325 6.76 -3.61 0.76
CA LEU A 325 7.77 -2.82 1.46
C LEU A 325 7.17 -1.54 2.05
N ALA A 326 6.28 -0.86 1.32
CA ALA A 326 5.57 0.32 1.84
C ALA A 326 4.81 -0.02 3.11
N GLY A 327 3.98 -1.07 3.11
CA GLY A 327 3.20 -1.42 4.30
C GLY A 327 4.07 -1.92 5.46
N ALA A 328 5.13 -2.65 5.17
CA ALA A 328 6.13 -3.04 6.18
C ALA A 328 6.79 -1.81 6.82
N ARG A 329 7.15 -0.80 6.01
CA ARG A 329 7.75 0.46 6.48
C ARG A 329 6.77 1.33 7.24
N VAL A 330 5.51 1.43 6.82
CA VAL A 330 4.45 2.09 7.62
C VAL A 330 4.31 1.41 8.98
N ALA A 331 4.33 0.07 9.04
CA ALA A 331 4.25 -0.64 10.31
C ALA A 331 5.43 -0.33 11.24
N ILE A 332 6.66 -0.24 10.69
CA ILE A 332 7.85 0.18 11.44
C ILE A 332 7.66 1.59 12.01
N VAL A 333 7.27 2.55 11.17
CA VAL A 333 7.10 3.96 11.55
C VAL A 333 5.99 4.11 12.61
N MET A 334 4.84 3.46 12.42
CA MET A 334 3.71 3.54 13.35
C MET A 334 4.03 2.91 14.71
N ASN A 335 4.65 1.74 14.72
CA ASN A 335 5.08 1.11 15.97
C ASN A 335 6.07 2.02 16.73
N TYR A 336 7.00 2.65 16.01
CA TYR A 336 7.96 3.59 16.61
C TYR A 336 7.28 4.83 17.20
N ILE A 337 6.39 5.49 16.45
CA ILE A 337 5.65 6.67 16.93
C ILE A 337 4.93 6.36 18.24
N LEU A 338 4.21 5.25 18.28
CA LEU A 338 3.39 4.89 19.43
C LEU A 338 4.24 4.49 20.64
N GLN A 339 5.37 3.80 20.41
CA GLN A 339 6.34 3.52 21.46
C GLN A 339 6.98 4.79 22.03
N VAL A 340 7.33 5.77 21.17
CA VAL A 340 7.92 7.04 21.62
C VAL A 340 6.92 7.88 22.41
N ARG A 341 5.67 7.96 21.96
CA ARG A 341 4.62 8.70 22.68
C ARG A 341 4.37 8.13 24.08
N GLU A 342 4.41 6.81 24.22
CA GLU A 342 4.30 6.13 25.51
C GLU A 342 5.53 6.34 26.40
N SER A 343 6.75 6.25 25.84
CA SER A 343 7.98 6.30 26.63
C SER A 343 8.49 7.71 26.99
N LYS A 344 8.25 8.71 26.14
CA LYS A 344 8.69 10.10 26.36
C LYS A 344 7.66 10.99 27.07
N ASP A 345 6.54 10.42 27.53
CA ASP A 345 5.41 11.17 28.12
C ASP A 345 4.91 12.34 27.26
N LEU A 346 4.92 12.16 25.94
CA LEU A 346 4.40 13.15 24.98
C LEU A 346 2.86 13.15 24.89
N GLY A 347 2.20 12.48 25.84
CA GLY A 347 0.77 12.25 25.85
C GLY A 347 0.27 11.29 24.77
N LYS A 348 -1.03 10.96 24.84
CA LYS A 348 -1.71 10.15 23.82
C LYS A 348 -1.98 10.99 22.56
N LEU A 349 -1.96 10.33 21.41
CA LEU A 349 -2.36 10.94 20.14
C LEU A 349 -3.80 11.46 20.24
N ARG A 350 -4.04 12.69 19.77
CA ARG A 350 -5.34 13.35 19.86
C ARG A 350 -6.15 13.15 18.57
N GLN A 351 -7.42 12.81 18.75
CA GLN A 351 -8.39 12.74 17.65
C GLN A 351 -8.69 14.13 17.08
N GLY A 352 -9.41 14.14 15.96
CA GLY A 352 -9.88 15.35 15.27
C GLY A 352 -9.34 15.42 13.84
N SER A 353 -9.82 16.37 13.07
CA SER A 353 -9.32 16.63 11.72
C SER A 353 -9.39 18.13 11.46
N GLY A 354 -8.30 18.72 10.99
CA GLY A 354 -8.26 20.09 10.47
C GLY A 354 -9.01 20.22 9.14
N VAL A 355 -9.23 19.08 8.45
CA VAL A 355 -10.02 18.94 7.22
C VAL A 355 -11.24 18.05 7.49
N ALA A 356 -12.01 18.38 8.54
CA ALA A 356 -13.16 17.58 8.99
C ALA A 356 -14.27 17.43 7.93
N ASP A 357 -14.21 18.26 6.90
CA ASP A 357 -15.10 18.29 5.75
C ASP A 357 -14.62 17.38 4.59
N VAL A 358 -13.58 16.58 4.81
CA VAL A 358 -13.13 15.49 3.94
C VAL A 358 -13.44 14.16 4.62
N VAL A 359 -14.23 13.31 3.95
CA VAL A 359 -14.60 11.99 4.47
C VAL A 359 -13.39 11.06 4.58
N ASP A 360 -13.27 10.31 5.69
CA ASP A 360 -12.14 9.36 5.84
C ASP A 360 -12.30 8.06 5.06
N SER A 361 -13.49 7.71 4.59
CA SER A 361 -13.74 6.53 3.73
C SER A 361 -14.91 6.82 2.78
N ILE A 362 -15.01 6.08 1.68
CA ILE A 362 -16.20 6.05 0.82
C ILE A 362 -16.90 4.72 1.07
N ASP A 363 -18.13 4.76 1.58
CA ASP A 363 -18.99 3.56 1.67
C ASP A 363 -19.78 3.37 0.35
N PRO A 364 -19.95 2.12 -0.13
CA PRO A 364 -19.31 0.90 0.37
C PRO A 364 -17.87 0.78 -0.16
N PRO A 365 -16.99 0.04 0.54
CA PRO A 365 -15.73 -0.38 -0.06
C PRO A 365 -16.01 -1.06 -1.41
N LEU A 366 -15.33 -0.59 -2.46
CA LEU A 366 -15.62 -1.01 -3.83
C LEU A 366 -15.52 -2.55 -3.94
N ALA A 367 -16.57 -3.15 -4.51
CA ALA A 367 -16.74 -4.56 -4.86
C ALA A 367 -16.99 -5.57 -3.71
N VAL A 368 -18.01 -5.35 -2.88
CA VAL A 368 -18.63 -6.42 -2.05
C VAL A 368 -19.88 -7.03 -2.70
N GLU A 369 -20.41 -6.49 -3.81
CA GLU A 369 -21.67 -7.01 -4.36
C GLU A 369 -21.60 -8.47 -4.85
N ASN A 370 -20.43 -8.94 -5.29
CA ASN A 370 -20.25 -10.34 -5.74
C ASN A 370 -19.33 -11.19 -4.85
N MET A 371 -18.66 -10.58 -3.86
CA MET A 371 -17.73 -11.27 -2.96
C MET A 371 -18.48 -12.06 -1.88
N SER A 372 -19.61 -11.56 -1.38
CA SER A 372 -20.43 -12.25 -0.37
C SER A 372 -20.87 -13.63 -0.84
N MET A 373 -21.28 -13.76 -2.11
CA MET A 373 -21.69 -15.02 -2.72
C MET A 373 -20.51 -15.98 -2.91
N VAL A 374 -19.32 -15.48 -3.25
CA VAL A 374 -18.10 -16.28 -3.39
C VAL A 374 -17.60 -16.77 -2.02
N TYR A 375 -17.55 -15.89 -1.01
CA TYR A 375 -17.20 -16.28 0.37
C TYR A 375 -18.22 -17.23 0.97
N LEU A 376 -19.51 -17.00 0.76
CA LEU A 376 -20.56 -17.92 1.21
C LEU A 376 -20.42 -19.28 0.53
N LYS A 377 -20.17 -19.32 -0.78
CA LYS A 377 -19.91 -20.56 -1.52
C LYS A 377 -18.67 -21.29 -1.00
N ASN A 378 -17.57 -20.58 -0.78
CA ASN A 378 -16.33 -21.16 -0.24
C ASN A 378 -16.50 -21.63 1.21
N PHE A 379 -17.21 -20.86 2.04
CA PHE A 379 -17.58 -21.24 3.39
C PHE A 379 -18.42 -22.50 3.39
N LEU A 380 -19.48 -22.57 2.58
CA LEU A 380 -20.35 -23.73 2.45
C LEU A 380 -19.58 -24.96 1.92
N THR A 381 -18.64 -24.76 1.00
CA THR A 381 -17.78 -25.83 0.49
C THR A 381 -16.86 -26.38 1.58
N ASN A 382 -16.17 -25.50 2.31
CA ASN A 382 -15.31 -25.89 3.43
C ASN A 382 -16.10 -26.52 4.58
N PHE A 383 -17.29 -26.00 4.86
CA PHE A 383 -18.20 -26.55 5.87
C PHE A 383 -18.72 -27.93 5.47
N ALA A 384 -19.03 -28.14 4.18
CA ALA A 384 -19.40 -29.46 3.66
C ALA A 384 -18.24 -30.46 3.75
N ILE A 385 -17.02 -30.05 3.41
CA ILE A 385 -15.81 -30.88 3.57
C ILE A 385 -15.62 -31.24 5.05
N PHE A 386 -15.74 -30.26 5.96
CA PHE A 386 -15.67 -30.50 7.40
C PHE A 386 -16.73 -31.51 7.87
N LEU A 387 -17.97 -31.38 7.42
CA LEU A 387 -19.04 -32.33 7.74
C LEU A 387 -18.76 -33.74 7.22
N VAL A 388 -18.22 -33.88 6.00
CA VAL A 388 -17.84 -35.18 5.45
C VAL A 388 -16.73 -35.82 6.28
N ILE A 389 -15.70 -35.05 6.66
CA ILE A 389 -14.62 -35.52 7.54
C ILE A 389 -15.17 -35.92 8.91
N LEU A 390 -16.05 -35.11 9.48
CA LEU A 390 -16.69 -35.38 10.78
C LEU A 390 -17.51 -36.67 10.73
N LEU A 391 -18.34 -36.85 9.69
CA LEU A 391 -19.16 -38.05 9.49
C LEU A 391 -18.30 -39.29 9.27
N PHE A 392 -17.19 -39.17 8.54
CA PHE A 392 -16.21 -40.24 8.39
C PHE A 392 -15.57 -40.63 9.73
N PHE A 393 -15.19 -39.66 10.56
CA PHE A 393 -14.68 -39.91 11.90
C PHE A 393 -15.72 -40.59 12.80
N VAL A 394 -16.97 -40.13 12.77
CA VAL A 394 -18.08 -40.76 13.51
C VAL A 394 -18.30 -42.19 13.05
N TYR A 395 -18.29 -42.44 11.74
CA TYR A 395 -18.44 -43.77 11.14
C TYR A 395 -17.34 -44.73 11.60
N ILE A 396 -16.08 -44.32 11.53
CA ILE A 396 -14.93 -45.09 12.03
C ILE A 396 -15.08 -45.35 13.54
N SER A 397 -15.40 -44.34 14.33
CA SER A 397 -15.54 -44.50 15.79
C SER A 397 -16.62 -45.53 16.17
N ARG A 398 -17.68 -45.66 15.37
CA ARG A 398 -18.74 -46.66 15.58
C ARG A 398 -18.31 -48.07 15.15
N PHE A 399 -17.54 -48.21 14.08
CA PHE A 399 -17.07 -49.52 13.60
C PHE A 399 -15.93 -50.12 14.44
N TYR A 400 -15.09 -49.28 15.04
CA TYR A 400 -14.01 -49.76 15.92
C TYR A 400 -14.40 -49.89 17.40
N SER A 401 -15.67 -49.62 17.74
CA SER A 401 -16.22 -49.85 19.08
C SER A 401 -16.95 -51.20 19.15
N THR A 402 -16.22 -52.32 19.02
CA THR A 402 -16.75 -53.63 19.41
C THR A 402 -15.78 -54.31 20.40
N PRO A 403 -16.18 -54.58 21.65
CA PRO A 403 -15.35 -55.34 22.59
C PRO A 403 -15.32 -56.83 22.22
N PRO A 404 -14.26 -57.59 22.56
CA PRO A 404 -14.22 -59.03 22.32
C PRO A 404 -15.29 -59.76 23.15
N ALA A 405 -15.98 -60.70 22.51
CA ALA A 405 -17.04 -61.50 23.11
C ALA A 405 -16.50 -62.48 24.16
N HIS A 406 -17.06 -62.44 25.38
CA HIS A 406 -16.91 -63.48 26.39
C HIS A 406 -17.94 -64.60 26.16
N ALA A 407 -17.48 -65.85 26.13
CA ALA A 407 -18.35 -67.02 26.23
C ALA A 407 -17.88 -67.98 27.34
N LEU A 408 -18.68 -67.96 28.42
CA LEU A 408 -19.12 -69.04 29.31
C LEU A 408 -18.15 -69.80 30.25
N GLN A 409 -18.46 -69.67 31.54
CA GLN A 409 -18.01 -70.48 32.69
C GLN A 409 -18.45 -71.95 32.61
N ARG A 410 -17.65 -72.86 33.17
CA ARG A 410 -18.16 -73.95 34.03
C ARG A 410 -17.13 -74.43 35.07
N GLY A 411 -17.48 -74.17 36.33
CA GLY A 411 -17.24 -74.86 37.60
C GLY A 411 -16.07 -75.83 37.84
N GLY A 412 -15.47 -75.69 39.02
CA GLY A 412 -14.82 -76.78 39.77
C GLY A 412 -13.61 -76.32 40.57
N GLY A 413 -13.77 -76.12 41.89
CA GLY A 413 -12.68 -75.77 42.84
C GLY A 413 -11.57 -76.82 42.89
N SER A 414 -10.38 -76.54 43.44
CA SER A 414 -10.07 -76.33 44.86
C SER A 414 -8.52 -76.34 45.01
N PRO A 415 -7.88 -76.16 46.18
CA PRO A 415 -7.87 -74.97 47.04
C PRO A 415 -6.47 -74.60 47.58
N THR A 416 -6.43 -73.54 48.41
CA THR A 416 -5.47 -73.30 49.53
C THR A 416 -4.01 -72.97 49.16
N THR A 417 -3.26 -72.05 49.79
CA THR A 417 -3.33 -71.49 51.15
C THR A 417 -2.46 -70.21 51.24
N LYS A 418 -2.79 -69.39 52.25
CA LYS A 418 -2.18 -68.12 52.72
C LYS A 418 -0.67 -68.23 53.04
N LEU A 419 0.15 -67.17 52.91
CA LEU A 419 0.48 -66.11 53.90
C LEU A 419 1.59 -65.16 53.28
N PRO A 420 1.94 -64.01 53.87
CA PRO A 420 2.15 -62.74 53.16
C PRO A 420 3.58 -62.14 53.38
N PRO A 421 3.82 -60.81 53.44
CA PRO A 421 4.73 -60.10 52.53
C PRO A 421 6.03 -59.57 53.19
N THR A 422 7.07 -59.26 52.40
CA THR A 422 8.19 -58.29 52.64
C THR A 422 9.06 -58.31 51.36
N GLY A 423 9.81 -57.32 50.89
CA GLY A 423 10.18 -55.95 51.24
C GLY A 423 11.05 -55.39 50.08
N ALA A 424 11.27 -54.08 50.04
CA ALA A 424 12.14 -53.35 49.09
C ALA A 424 13.67 -53.67 49.31
N PRO A 425 14.69 -53.07 48.65
CA PRO A 425 14.69 -51.92 47.70
C PRO A 425 15.75 -51.92 46.52
N ALA A 426 15.70 -50.83 45.74
CA ALA A 426 16.80 -50.05 45.12
C ALA A 426 17.53 -50.47 43.80
N GLY A 427 17.66 -49.49 42.89
CA GLY A 427 18.88 -49.24 42.09
C GLY A 427 18.73 -49.08 40.57
N GLY A 428 19.23 -47.97 39.98
CA GLY A 428 19.62 -47.93 38.55
C GLY A 428 19.48 -46.58 37.84
N ARG A 429 20.51 -46.15 37.09
CA ARG A 429 20.81 -44.77 36.64
C ARG A 429 20.38 -44.41 35.20
N ARG A 430 20.33 -43.08 35.02
CA ARG A 430 20.30 -42.18 33.83
C ARG A 430 21.43 -42.40 32.81
N VAL A 431 21.18 -42.13 31.52
CA VAL A 431 22.18 -41.80 30.48
C VAL A 431 21.65 -40.69 29.54
N GLU A 432 22.54 -39.76 29.19
CA GLU A 432 22.42 -38.56 28.33
C GLU A 432 22.38 -38.85 26.82
N MET A 433 22.03 -37.81 26.04
CA MET A 433 21.98 -37.81 24.57
C MET A 433 22.90 -36.70 24.03
N GLU A 434 23.89 -37.09 23.22
CA GLU A 434 24.87 -36.22 22.55
C GLU A 434 24.40 -35.73 21.18
N CYS A 435 24.89 -34.56 20.80
CA CYS A 435 24.70 -33.85 19.53
C CYS A 435 25.55 -34.41 18.39
N MET A 436 25.15 -34.21 17.12
CA MET A 436 26.09 -34.19 16.00
C MET A 436 25.68 -33.19 14.90
N LYS A 437 26.71 -32.51 14.37
CA LYS A 437 26.73 -31.37 13.45
C LYS A 437 27.00 -31.79 12.00
N ASP A 438 26.59 -30.91 11.10
CA ASP A 438 27.15 -30.49 9.80
C ASP A 438 27.61 -31.52 8.74
N SER A 439 27.01 -31.37 7.55
CA SER A 439 27.68 -31.31 6.23
C SER A 439 26.81 -30.53 5.25
#